data_AF-A0A661I3I9-F1
#
_entry.id   AF-A0A661I3I9-F1
#
_cell.length_a   1.000
_cell.length_b   1.000
_cell.length_c   1.000
_cell.angle_alpha   90.00
_cell.angle_beta   90.00
_cell.angle_gamma   90.00
#
_symmetry.space_group_name_H-M   'P 1'
#
loop_
_entity.id
_entity.type
_entity.pdbx_description
1 polymer ?
#
loop_
_entity_poly.entity_id
_entity_poly.type
_entity_poly.pdbx_seq_one_letter_code
_entity_poly.pdbx_strand_id
1 'polypeptide(L)'
;MKTYFNDLWIEVNRMKLDSISKMDILVFEDEGLDTKLDDIYPSDAKELFTVLKDGSVHKTLVYISERPKYYDDRGWDYPKFHLFDCQTMTSMRSQNRGDRYRKAAKLNGNFGINIVQVDGKKKHIEKNLDVCGYCLRFYNEHYQDNKIKSTFKIKEYLHQPMVQWKPLISEEEDMTVIPRFYARNWKQISDSMKKERNYTCQECHTRLDGDMKRYLHTHHMDANPGNNDQGNLKVVCISCHAEEFNHGHIRSTPDYIRFEEIMNGAVA
;
A
#
# COMPACT_ATOMS: atom_id res chain seq x y z
N MET A 1 -19.28 -25.10 -27.80
CA MET A 1 -19.00 -23.84 -27.11
C MET A 1 -17.48 -23.68 -27.06
N LYS A 2 -16.91 -22.81 -27.90
CA LYS A 2 -15.45 -22.58 -27.93
C LYS A 2 -15.17 -21.38 -27.04
N THR A 3 -14.60 -21.60 -25.87
CA THR A 3 -14.01 -20.53 -25.06
C THR A 3 -12.70 -20.11 -25.72
N TYR A 4 -12.55 -18.81 -26.00
CA TYR A 4 -11.30 -18.32 -26.56
C TYR A 4 -10.20 -18.47 -25.51
N PHE A 5 -8.98 -18.81 -25.92
CA PHE A 5 -7.82 -18.90 -25.03
C PHE A 5 -7.66 -17.64 -24.16
N ASN A 6 -8.09 -16.48 -24.68
CA ASN A 6 -8.12 -15.21 -23.99
C ASN A 6 -9.04 -15.19 -22.76
N ASP A 7 -10.23 -15.80 -22.85
CA ASP A 7 -11.18 -15.86 -21.72
C ASP A 7 -10.65 -16.78 -20.61
N LEU A 8 -10.00 -17.88 -21.02
CA LEU A 8 -9.35 -18.80 -20.09
C LEU A 8 -8.14 -18.13 -19.41
N TRP A 9 -7.38 -17.32 -20.15
CA TRP A 9 -6.20 -16.62 -19.66
C TRP A 9 -6.57 -15.45 -18.73
N ILE A 10 -7.65 -14.72 -19.03
CA ILE A 10 -8.24 -13.70 -18.16
C ILE A 10 -8.69 -14.32 -16.82
N GLU A 11 -9.40 -15.45 -16.86
CA GLU A 11 -9.83 -16.11 -15.62
C GLU A 11 -8.65 -16.73 -14.85
N VAL A 12 -7.65 -17.30 -15.54
CA VAL A 12 -6.43 -17.80 -14.88
C VAL A 12 -5.62 -16.67 -14.24
N ASN A 13 -5.55 -15.49 -14.86
CA ASN A 13 -4.85 -14.34 -14.30
C ASN A 13 -5.63 -13.64 -13.18
N ARG A 14 -6.95 -13.56 -13.30
CA ARG A 14 -7.83 -13.13 -12.22
C ARG A 14 -7.66 -14.05 -11.00
N MET A 15 -7.63 -15.37 -11.22
CA MET A 15 -7.35 -16.35 -10.16
C MET A 15 -5.92 -16.22 -9.61
N LYS A 16 -4.92 -15.89 -10.44
CA LYS A 16 -3.54 -15.66 -9.98
C LYS A 16 -3.39 -14.38 -9.18
N LEU A 17 -3.99 -13.28 -9.60
CA LEU A 17 -4.02 -12.01 -8.86
C LEU A 17 -4.80 -12.16 -7.56
N ASP A 18 -5.92 -12.87 -7.56
CA ASP A 18 -6.63 -13.27 -6.35
C ASP A 18 -5.77 -14.17 -5.46
N SER A 19 -4.94 -15.05 -6.03
CA SER A 19 -4.05 -15.92 -5.25
C SER A 19 -2.84 -15.18 -4.68
N ILE A 20 -2.28 -14.21 -5.41
CA ILE A 20 -1.13 -13.40 -4.98
C ILE A 20 -1.59 -12.35 -3.96
N SER A 21 -2.72 -11.70 -4.16
CA SER A 21 -3.34 -10.80 -3.16
C SER A 21 -3.73 -11.58 -1.91
N LYS A 22 -4.37 -12.74 -2.04
CA LYS A 22 -4.63 -13.62 -0.89
C LYS A 22 -3.34 -14.09 -0.23
N MET A 23 -2.28 -14.41 -0.98
CA MET A 23 -1.00 -14.80 -0.39
C MET A 23 -0.29 -13.63 0.30
N ASP A 24 -0.29 -12.41 -0.26
CA ASP A 24 0.28 -11.22 0.38
C ASP A 24 -0.53 -10.83 1.62
N ILE A 25 -1.87 -10.97 1.60
CA ILE A 25 -2.74 -10.79 2.79
C ILE A 25 -2.46 -11.87 3.82
N LEU A 26 -2.39 -13.15 3.42
CA LEU A 26 -2.10 -14.27 4.33
C LEU A 26 -0.68 -14.16 4.92
N VAL A 27 0.32 -13.75 4.14
CA VAL A 27 1.69 -13.48 4.61
C VAL A 27 1.71 -12.26 5.53
N PHE A 28 0.96 -11.21 5.21
CA PHE A 28 0.82 -10.03 6.06
C PHE A 28 0.16 -10.35 7.41
N GLU A 29 -0.86 -11.21 7.40
CA GLU A 29 -1.64 -11.64 8.58
C GLU A 29 -0.97 -12.74 9.41
N ASP A 30 -0.24 -13.67 8.78
CA ASP A 30 0.37 -14.86 9.42
C ASP A 30 1.86 -14.66 9.74
N GLU A 31 2.64 -14.15 8.78
CA GLU A 31 4.09 -13.98 8.91
C GLU A 31 4.49 -12.56 9.31
N GLY A 32 3.65 -11.56 9.01
CA GLY A 32 3.97 -10.15 9.13
C GLY A 32 4.98 -9.71 8.06
N LEU A 33 4.62 -8.72 7.23
CA LEU A 33 5.56 -8.15 6.26
C LEU A 33 6.57 -7.24 6.97
N ASP A 34 7.72 -7.80 7.29
CA ASP A 34 8.85 -7.09 7.88
C ASP A 34 9.52 -6.15 6.84
N THR A 35 8.91 -4.98 6.62
CA THR A 35 9.42 -3.93 5.71
C THR A 35 9.69 -2.61 6.46
N LYS A 36 10.30 -1.64 5.76
CA LYS A 36 10.53 -0.27 6.25
C LYS A 36 9.20 0.45 6.49
N LEU A 37 9.22 1.52 7.28
CA LEU A 37 8.06 2.36 7.58
C LEU A 37 7.53 3.18 6.37
N ASP A 38 8.10 2.99 5.18
CA ASP A 38 7.90 3.83 3.99
C ASP A 38 6.43 3.84 3.51
N ASP A 39 5.60 2.90 3.98
CA ASP A 39 4.17 2.78 3.65
C ASP A 39 3.24 2.67 4.88
N ILE A 40 3.58 3.40 5.95
CA ILE A 40 2.74 3.55 7.15
C ILE A 40 2.08 4.92 7.19
N TYR A 41 0.75 4.93 7.20
CA TYR A 41 -0.08 6.13 7.14
C TYR A 41 -0.93 6.26 8.40
N PRO A 42 -0.76 7.33 9.18
CA PRO A 42 -1.70 7.67 10.25
C PRO A 42 -3.01 8.21 9.67
N SER A 43 -4.14 7.81 10.25
CA SER A 43 -5.42 8.53 10.04
C SER A 43 -5.50 9.81 10.88
N ASP A 44 -6.58 10.57 10.71
CA ASP A 44 -6.95 11.68 11.60
C ASP A 44 -7.06 11.25 13.07
N ALA A 45 -7.54 10.02 13.31
CA ALA A 45 -7.60 9.39 14.62
C ALA A 45 -6.25 8.81 15.09
N LYS A 46 -5.17 9.02 14.32
CA LYS A 46 -3.81 8.52 14.53
C LYS A 46 -3.66 7.01 14.43
N GLU A 47 -4.68 6.26 14.03
CA GLU A 47 -4.54 4.81 13.78
C GLU A 47 -3.56 4.56 12.64
N LEU A 48 -2.76 3.51 12.74
CA LEU A 48 -1.79 3.17 11.70
C LEU A 48 -2.42 2.25 10.63
N PHE A 49 -2.25 2.66 9.38
CA PHE A 49 -2.64 1.91 8.20
C PHE A 49 -1.46 1.63 7.31
N THR A 50 -1.58 0.61 6.47
CA THR A 50 -0.66 0.36 5.36
C THR A 50 -1.46 0.05 4.11
N VAL A 51 -0.83 0.26 2.96
CA VAL A 51 -1.37 -0.10 1.67
C VAL A 51 -0.62 -1.35 1.19
N LEU A 52 -1.36 -2.42 0.89
CA LEU A 52 -0.78 -3.64 0.33
C LEU A 52 -0.57 -3.49 -1.18
N LYS A 53 0.12 -4.46 -1.79
CA LYS A 53 0.49 -4.37 -3.22
C LYS A 53 -0.71 -4.31 -4.16
N ASP A 54 -1.86 -4.85 -3.74
CA ASP A 54 -3.13 -4.78 -4.47
C ASP A 54 -3.87 -3.45 -4.28
N GLY A 55 -3.28 -2.49 -3.56
CA GLY A 55 -3.89 -1.19 -3.26
C GLY A 55 -4.90 -1.21 -2.12
N SER A 56 -5.14 -2.37 -1.50
CA SER A 56 -6.02 -2.46 -0.32
C SER A 56 -5.40 -1.76 0.89
N VAL A 57 -6.24 -1.10 1.67
CA VAL A 57 -5.84 -0.41 2.89
C VAL A 57 -6.17 -1.29 4.08
N HIS A 58 -5.17 -1.57 4.90
CA HIS A 58 -5.32 -2.42 6.07
C HIS A 58 -4.81 -1.71 7.32
N LYS A 59 -5.49 -1.94 8.46
CA LYS A 59 -4.91 -1.61 9.76
C LYS A 59 -3.61 -2.40 9.94
N THR A 60 -2.62 -1.75 10.53
CA THR A 60 -1.33 -2.37 10.77
C THR A 60 -0.80 -1.99 12.14
N LEU A 61 0.26 -2.64 12.54
CA LEU A 61 0.99 -2.38 13.77
C LEU A 61 2.48 -2.33 13.47
N VAL A 62 3.23 -1.59 14.27
CA VAL A 62 4.68 -1.45 14.08
C VAL A 62 5.44 -1.78 15.35
N TYR A 63 6.62 -2.39 15.20
CA TYR A 63 7.46 -2.83 16.32
C TYR A 63 8.94 -2.80 15.92
N ILE A 64 9.84 -2.88 16.90
CA ILE A 64 11.28 -3.00 16.64
C ILE A 64 11.64 -4.48 16.56
N SER A 65 12.11 -4.92 15.40
CA SER A 65 12.46 -6.33 15.15
C SER A 65 13.93 -6.66 15.47
N GLU A 66 14.77 -5.66 15.77
CA GLU A 66 16.18 -5.87 16.07
C GLU A 66 16.59 -5.28 17.42
N ARG A 67 17.24 -6.10 18.25
CA ARG A 67 17.82 -5.66 19.52
C ARG A 67 19.23 -6.24 19.73
N PRO A 68 20.16 -5.49 20.33
CA PRO A 68 21.47 -6.02 20.70
C PRO A 68 21.39 -7.07 21.82
N LYS A 69 22.27 -8.08 21.78
CA LYS A 69 22.37 -9.14 22.81
C LYS A 69 22.49 -8.61 24.25
N TYR A 70 23.21 -7.51 24.46
CA TYR A 70 23.44 -6.98 25.80
C TYR A 70 22.14 -6.56 26.51
N TYR A 71 21.05 -6.33 25.79
CA TYR A 71 19.74 -6.08 26.39
C TYR A 71 19.23 -7.32 27.13
N ASP A 72 19.41 -8.50 26.53
CA ASP A 72 19.01 -9.78 27.14
C ASP A 72 19.90 -10.08 28.35
N ASP A 73 21.21 -9.85 28.22
CA ASP A 73 22.17 -10.07 29.31
C ASP A 73 21.87 -9.17 30.54
N ARG A 74 21.23 -8.01 30.31
CA ARG A 74 20.78 -7.08 31.37
C ARG A 74 19.35 -7.31 31.85
N GLY A 75 18.64 -8.28 31.28
CA GLY A 75 17.24 -8.56 31.62
C GLY A 75 16.28 -7.42 31.24
N TRP A 76 16.59 -6.63 30.21
CA TRP A 76 15.71 -5.54 29.78
C TRP A 76 14.50 -6.07 29.02
N ASP A 77 13.36 -5.42 29.27
CA ASP A 77 12.10 -5.72 28.59
C ASP A 77 12.23 -5.70 27.07
N TYR A 78 11.46 -6.56 26.42
CA TYR A 78 11.35 -6.57 24.98
C TYR A 78 10.65 -5.30 24.47
N PRO A 79 10.89 -4.92 23.20
CA PRO A 79 10.20 -3.81 22.57
C PRO A 79 8.68 -3.96 22.64
N LYS A 80 7.98 -2.84 22.56
CA LYS A 80 6.51 -2.80 22.49
C LYS A 80 6.06 -2.65 21.04
N PHE A 81 4.86 -3.13 20.73
CA PHE A 81 4.23 -2.82 19.44
C PHE A 81 3.33 -1.57 19.55
N HIS A 82 3.13 -0.91 18.42
CA HIS A 82 2.39 0.34 18.30
C HIS A 82 1.26 0.20 17.28
N LEU A 83 0.09 0.73 17.64
CA LEU A 83 -1.15 0.69 16.84
C LEU A 83 -1.51 2.08 16.28
N PHE A 84 -0.98 3.12 16.92
CA PHE A 84 -1.25 4.52 16.62
C PHE A 84 0.07 5.27 16.43
N ASP A 85 0.05 6.39 15.72
CA ASP A 85 1.13 7.38 15.68
C ASP A 85 1.20 8.13 17.01
N CYS A 86 1.67 7.40 18.02
CA CYS A 86 1.76 7.82 19.40
C CYS A 86 3.04 8.62 19.65
N GLN A 87 3.11 9.23 20.83
CA GLN A 87 4.25 10.06 21.24
C GLN A 87 5.62 9.37 21.10
N THR A 88 5.69 8.05 21.34
CA THR A 88 6.94 7.29 21.12
C THR A 88 7.34 7.28 19.65
N MET A 89 6.41 7.08 18.72
CA MET A 89 6.68 7.07 17.28
C MET A 89 7.14 8.45 16.80
N THR A 90 6.44 9.50 17.21
CA THR A 90 6.82 10.89 16.92
C THR A 90 8.25 11.19 17.43
N SER A 91 8.55 10.79 18.67
CA SER A 91 9.89 10.98 19.26
C SER A 91 10.98 10.17 18.56
N MET A 92 10.68 8.97 18.08
CA MET A 92 11.66 8.13 17.40
C MET A 92 11.94 8.63 15.98
N ARG A 93 10.92 9.17 15.29
CA ARG A 93 11.10 9.86 14.01
C ARG A 93 11.94 11.12 14.16
N SER A 94 11.66 11.97 15.15
CA SER A 94 12.43 13.21 15.36
C SER A 94 13.89 12.98 15.74
N GLN A 95 14.22 11.81 16.30
CA GLN A 95 15.59 11.40 16.61
C GLN A 95 16.28 10.68 15.44
N ASN A 96 15.67 10.58 14.25
CA ASN A 96 16.16 9.79 13.11
C ASN A 96 16.36 8.29 13.45
N ARG A 97 15.47 7.72 14.26
CA ARG A 97 15.49 6.30 14.70
C ARG A 97 14.27 5.51 14.23
N GLY A 98 13.53 6.05 13.26
CA GLY A 98 12.33 5.42 12.70
C GLY A 98 12.64 4.19 11.84
N ASP A 99 13.82 4.15 11.21
CA ASP A 99 14.34 3.07 10.37
C ASP A 99 14.42 1.70 11.07
N ARG A 100 14.40 1.70 12.41
CA ARG A 100 14.44 0.51 13.26
C ARG A 100 13.11 -0.23 13.38
N TYR A 101 12.03 0.39 12.95
CA TYR A 101 10.70 -0.19 13.05
C TYR A 101 10.35 -1.00 11.81
N ARG A 102 9.57 -2.04 12.04
CA ARG A 102 8.95 -2.87 11.01
C ARG A 102 7.45 -2.89 11.21
N LYS A 103 6.70 -3.05 10.12
CA LYS A 103 5.25 -3.26 10.15
C LYS A 103 4.91 -4.73 10.29
N ALA A 104 3.73 -5.01 10.83
CA ALA A 104 3.16 -6.35 10.89
C ALA A 104 1.63 -6.27 10.99
N ALA A 105 0.94 -7.37 10.69
CA ALA A 105 -0.47 -7.57 11.03
C ALA A 105 -0.70 -8.96 11.65
N LYS A 106 0.24 -9.40 12.49
CA LYS A 106 0.17 -10.69 13.17
C LYS A 106 -0.98 -10.73 14.17
N LEU A 107 -2.03 -11.48 13.86
CA LEU A 107 -3.23 -11.63 14.70
C LEU A 107 -2.93 -12.30 16.05
N ASN A 108 -1.92 -13.19 16.09
CA ASN A 108 -1.56 -14.00 17.26
C ASN A 108 -0.67 -13.29 18.28
N GLY A 109 -0.08 -12.15 17.93
CA GLY A 109 0.81 -11.36 18.79
C GLY A 109 2.21 -11.93 19.00
N ASN A 110 2.63 -12.92 18.22
CA ASN A 110 3.97 -13.50 18.30
C ASN A 110 4.91 -12.85 17.27
N PHE A 111 5.88 -12.06 17.72
CA PHE A 111 6.73 -11.24 16.86
C PHE A 111 8.12 -11.84 16.68
N GLY A 112 8.61 -11.79 15.43
CA GLY A 112 9.97 -12.20 15.09
C GLY A 112 10.99 -11.15 15.51
N ILE A 113 11.97 -11.53 16.32
CA ILE A 113 13.01 -10.63 16.84
C ILE A 113 14.38 -11.22 16.53
N ASN A 114 15.22 -10.40 15.91
CA ASN A 114 16.62 -10.71 15.64
C ASN A 114 17.50 -10.14 16.76
N ILE A 115 18.10 -11.02 17.55
CA ILE A 115 19.09 -10.65 18.57
C ILE A 115 20.46 -10.54 17.90
N VAL A 116 20.97 -9.32 17.82
CA VAL A 116 22.28 -9.02 17.24
C VAL A 116 23.37 -9.39 18.24
N GLN A 117 24.13 -10.44 17.91
CA GLN A 117 25.26 -10.94 18.70
C GLN A 117 26.47 -10.00 18.58
N VAL A 118 27.46 -10.17 19.46
CA VAL A 118 28.70 -9.37 19.46
C VAL A 118 29.50 -9.55 18.17
N ASP A 119 29.45 -10.75 17.57
CA ASP A 119 30.11 -11.08 16.29
C ASP A 119 29.30 -10.63 15.06
N GLY A 120 28.21 -9.88 15.26
CA GLY A 120 27.32 -9.40 14.19
C GLY A 120 26.33 -10.43 13.68
N LYS A 121 26.39 -11.70 14.12
CA LYS A 121 25.38 -12.70 13.75
C LYS A 121 24.03 -12.34 14.36
N LYS A 122 22.95 -12.71 13.67
CA LYS A 122 21.57 -12.51 14.14
C LYS A 122 21.00 -13.84 14.58
N LYS A 123 20.54 -13.93 15.84
CA LYS A 123 19.75 -15.05 16.34
C LYS A 123 18.27 -14.67 16.27
N HIS A 124 17.52 -15.35 15.43
CA HIS A 124 16.07 -15.15 15.33
C HIS A 124 15.34 -15.86 16.46
N ILE A 125 14.38 -15.19 17.08
CA ILE A 125 13.47 -15.72 18.10
C ILE A 125 12.05 -15.19 17.87
N GLU A 126 11.06 -15.91 18.38
CA GLU A 126 9.66 -15.49 18.38
C GLU A 126 9.24 -15.10 19.80
N LYS A 127 8.56 -13.96 19.95
CA LYS A 127 8.19 -13.43 21.27
C LYS A 127 6.85 -12.68 21.25
N ASN A 128 6.02 -12.94 22.26
CA ASN A 128 4.86 -12.09 22.55
C ASN A 128 5.32 -10.73 23.08
N LEU A 129 4.92 -9.66 22.38
CA LEU A 129 5.23 -8.28 22.77
C LEU A 129 4.03 -7.61 23.42
N ASP A 130 4.30 -6.67 24.32
CA ASP A 130 3.26 -5.82 24.90
C ASP A 130 2.87 -4.68 23.98
N VAL A 131 1.61 -4.25 24.06
CA VAL A 131 1.17 -2.98 23.48
C VAL A 131 1.88 -1.79 24.16
N CYS A 132 2.24 -0.78 23.38
CA CYS A 132 2.73 0.49 23.87
C CYS A 132 1.68 1.16 24.79
N GLY A 133 2.12 1.69 25.94
CA GLY A 133 1.20 2.33 26.91
C GLY A 133 0.45 3.53 26.34
N TYR A 134 1.10 4.32 25.48
CA TYR A 134 0.42 5.44 24.79
C TYR A 134 -0.60 4.95 23.76
N CYS A 135 -0.29 3.90 23.00
CA CYS A 135 -1.24 3.30 22.07
C CYS A 135 -2.42 2.66 22.81
N LEU A 136 -2.20 2.01 23.95
CA LEU A 136 -3.26 1.43 24.76
C LEU A 136 -4.19 2.52 25.33
N ARG A 137 -3.62 3.65 25.76
CA ARG A 137 -4.42 4.80 26.17
C ARG A 137 -5.29 5.33 25.03
N PHE A 138 -4.69 5.57 23.85
CA PHE A 138 -5.45 6.01 22.67
C PHE A 138 -6.51 4.99 22.26
N TYR A 139 -6.22 3.69 22.31
CA TYR A 139 -7.20 2.64 22.07
C TYR A 139 -8.40 2.78 23.01
N ASN A 140 -8.16 2.85 24.32
CA ASN A 140 -9.21 2.95 25.33
C ASN A 140 -10.04 4.24 25.17
N GLU A 141 -9.40 5.37 24.87
CA GLU A 141 -10.08 6.64 24.60
C GLU A 141 -10.93 6.59 23.33
N HIS A 142 -10.37 6.07 22.23
CA HIS A 142 -11.02 6.05 20.92
C HIS A 142 -12.19 5.05 20.86
N TYR A 143 -12.01 3.86 21.43
CA TYR A 143 -13.00 2.78 21.42
C TYR A 143 -13.89 2.76 22.68
N GLN A 144 -13.73 3.75 23.58
CA GLN A 144 -14.47 3.82 24.86
C GLN A 144 -14.36 2.51 25.66
N ASP A 145 -13.13 1.98 25.75
CA ASP A 145 -12.79 0.71 26.39
C ASP A 145 -11.87 0.95 27.60
N ASN A 146 -11.56 -0.10 28.37
CA ASN A 146 -10.70 -0.05 29.56
C ASN A 146 -9.67 -1.18 29.60
N LYS A 147 -9.18 -1.62 28.43
CA LYS A 147 -8.20 -2.70 28.32
C LYS A 147 -6.91 -2.33 29.05
N ILE A 148 -6.34 -3.33 29.72
CA ILE A 148 -4.96 -3.33 30.21
C ILE A 148 -4.07 -4.17 29.29
N LYS A 149 -2.74 -4.06 29.42
CA LYS A 149 -1.80 -4.78 28.54
C LYS A 149 -2.07 -6.28 28.45
N SER A 150 -2.38 -6.93 29.57
CA SER A 150 -2.64 -8.38 29.64
C SER A 150 -3.97 -8.80 29.03
N THR A 151 -4.93 -7.89 28.90
CA THR A 151 -6.27 -8.19 28.33
C THR A 151 -6.42 -7.71 26.89
N PHE A 152 -5.49 -6.88 26.42
CA PHE A 152 -5.51 -6.36 25.06
C PHE A 152 -5.23 -7.48 24.05
N LYS A 153 -6.07 -7.61 23.02
CA LYS A 153 -5.89 -8.58 21.95
C LYS A 153 -5.77 -7.89 20.61
N ILE A 154 -4.67 -8.16 19.92
CA ILE A 154 -4.38 -7.59 18.59
C ILE A 154 -5.49 -7.92 17.59
N LYS A 155 -5.97 -9.17 17.57
CA LYS A 155 -7.09 -9.60 16.71
C LYS A 155 -8.35 -8.77 16.91
N GLU A 156 -8.69 -8.40 18.15
CA GLU A 156 -9.87 -7.58 18.45
C GLU A 156 -9.74 -6.18 17.84
N TYR A 157 -8.52 -5.62 17.80
CA TYR A 157 -8.24 -4.32 17.18
C TYR A 157 -8.21 -4.39 15.64
N LEU A 158 -7.49 -5.35 15.06
CA LEU A 158 -7.33 -5.46 13.60
C LEU A 158 -8.65 -5.78 12.88
N HIS A 159 -9.61 -6.42 13.56
CA HIS A 159 -10.95 -6.67 13.04
C HIS A 159 -11.94 -5.50 13.25
N GLN A 160 -11.55 -4.42 13.96
CA GLN A 160 -12.43 -3.26 14.09
C GLN A 160 -12.64 -2.59 12.72
N PRO A 161 -13.88 -2.20 12.38
CA PRO A 161 -14.16 -1.47 11.15
C PRO A 161 -13.28 -0.21 11.01
N MET A 162 -12.96 0.14 9.76
CA MET A 162 -12.25 1.37 9.44
C MET A 162 -13.24 2.53 9.39
N VAL A 163 -13.54 3.12 10.56
CA VAL A 163 -14.63 4.11 10.66
C VAL A 163 -14.22 5.50 10.15
N GLN A 164 -12.92 5.82 10.09
CA GLN A 164 -12.41 7.17 9.75
C GLN A 164 -11.06 7.17 9.04
N TRP A 165 -10.96 6.51 7.89
CA TRP A 165 -9.78 6.66 7.04
C TRP A 165 -9.98 7.79 6.03
N LYS A 166 -9.40 8.95 6.35
CA LYS A 166 -8.89 9.90 5.36
C LYS A 166 -7.38 9.91 5.53
N PRO A 167 -6.59 9.51 4.53
CA PRO A 167 -5.15 9.58 4.66
C PRO A 167 -4.74 11.04 4.83
N LEU A 168 -3.94 11.36 5.86
CA LEU A 168 -3.19 12.61 5.95
C LEU A 168 -2.02 12.51 4.97
N ILE A 169 -2.33 12.61 3.69
CA ILE A 169 -1.36 12.64 2.61
C ILE A 169 -1.44 14.06 2.05
N SER A 170 -0.33 14.80 2.14
CA SER A 170 -0.21 16.07 1.42
C SER A 170 -0.26 15.82 -0.10
N GLU A 171 -0.67 16.79 -0.94
CA GLU A 171 -0.66 16.61 -2.41
C GLU A 171 0.72 16.16 -2.96
N GLU A 172 1.79 16.55 -2.27
CA GLU A 172 3.18 16.18 -2.58
C GLU A 172 3.50 14.73 -2.18
N GLU A 173 2.94 14.27 -1.06
CA GLU A 173 2.94 12.87 -0.65
C GLU A 173 2.04 12.03 -1.57
N ASP A 174 0.89 12.52 -2.03
CA ASP A 174 -0.02 11.78 -2.93
C ASP A 174 0.67 11.40 -4.24
N MET A 175 1.61 12.24 -4.69
CA MET A 175 2.47 11.99 -5.84
C MET A 175 3.71 11.12 -5.55
N THR A 176 4.12 10.95 -4.28
CA THR A 176 5.38 10.28 -3.89
C THR A 176 5.22 9.03 -3.01
N VAL A 177 4.04 8.80 -2.44
CA VAL A 177 3.81 7.87 -1.32
C VAL A 177 3.17 6.54 -1.72
N ILE A 178 2.55 6.44 -2.89
CA ILE A 178 2.35 5.11 -3.49
C ILE A 178 3.73 4.65 -3.96
N PRO A 179 4.30 3.52 -3.51
CA PRO A 179 5.53 2.98 -4.07
C PRO A 179 5.29 2.50 -5.50
N ARG A 180 5.11 3.45 -6.41
CA ARG A 180 5.14 3.24 -7.85
C ARG A 180 6.60 3.04 -8.18
N PHE A 181 7.11 1.81 -8.03
CA PHE A 181 8.22 1.38 -8.87
C PHE A 181 7.69 1.23 -10.31
N TYR A 182 7.13 2.30 -10.88
CA TYR A 182 7.20 2.46 -12.31
C TYR A 182 8.65 2.26 -12.67
N ALA A 183 8.89 1.45 -13.70
CA ALA A 183 10.25 1.27 -14.17
C ALA A 183 10.87 2.65 -14.42
N ARG A 184 12.16 2.83 -14.13
CA ARG A 184 12.84 4.14 -14.32
C ARG A 184 12.67 4.69 -15.75
N ASN A 185 12.39 3.81 -16.70
CA ASN A 185 12.10 4.09 -18.11
C ASN A 185 10.60 4.05 -18.48
N TRP A 186 9.67 4.17 -17.52
CA TRP A 186 8.22 4.10 -17.78
C TRP A 186 7.76 5.05 -18.88
N LYS A 187 8.29 6.27 -18.92
CA LYS A 187 8.00 7.21 -20.02
C LYS A 187 8.31 6.60 -21.39
N GLN A 188 9.46 5.92 -21.54
CA GLN A 188 9.85 5.28 -22.79
C GLN A 188 8.93 4.10 -23.13
N ILE A 189 8.56 3.29 -22.13
CA ILE A 189 7.66 2.14 -22.29
C ILE A 189 6.28 2.63 -22.74
N SER A 190 5.71 3.60 -22.02
CA SER A 190 4.43 4.24 -22.36
C SER A 190 4.47 4.87 -23.76
N ASP A 191 5.53 5.60 -24.11
CA ASP A 191 5.66 6.22 -25.43
C ASP A 191 5.78 5.15 -26.55
N SER A 192 6.45 4.02 -26.31
CA SER A 192 6.51 2.90 -27.25
C SER A 192 5.12 2.28 -27.46
N MET A 193 4.41 1.99 -26.36
CA MET A 193 3.05 1.41 -26.42
C MET A 193 2.09 2.29 -27.24
N LYS A 194 2.09 3.60 -26.97
CA LYS A 194 1.24 4.55 -27.71
C LYS A 194 1.62 4.62 -29.20
N LYS A 195 2.91 4.60 -29.54
CA LYS A 195 3.38 4.58 -30.94
C LYS A 195 2.99 3.30 -31.66
N GLU A 196 3.22 2.14 -31.05
CA GLU A 196 2.89 0.83 -31.63
C GLU A 196 1.39 0.66 -31.86
N ARG A 197 0.55 1.35 -31.09
CA ARG A 197 -0.90 1.39 -31.27
C ARG A 197 -1.39 2.60 -32.06
N ASN A 198 -0.48 3.30 -32.75
CA ASN A 198 -0.79 4.45 -33.61
C ASN A 198 -1.67 5.49 -32.89
N TYR A 199 -1.37 5.75 -31.62
CA TYR A 199 -2.07 6.67 -30.72
C TYR A 199 -3.60 6.46 -30.67
N THR A 200 -4.03 5.21 -30.78
CA THR A 200 -5.44 4.82 -30.77
C THR A 200 -5.82 4.22 -29.42
N CYS A 201 -6.90 4.73 -28.81
CA CYS A 201 -7.49 4.16 -27.61
C CYS A 201 -7.95 2.72 -27.89
N GLN A 202 -7.57 1.78 -27.04
CA GLN A 202 -7.95 0.38 -27.21
C GLN A 202 -9.38 0.07 -26.75
N GLU A 203 -10.03 0.99 -26.03
CA GLU A 203 -11.43 0.85 -25.60
C GLU A 203 -12.43 1.47 -26.58
N CYS A 204 -12.33 2.78 -26.80
CA CYS A 204 -13.28 3.49 -27.66
C CYS A 204 -12.82 3.61 -29.12
N HIS A 205 -11.60 3.15 -29.43
CA HIS A 205 -11.00 3.23 -30.77
C HIS A 205 -10.79 4.65 -31.31
N THR A 206 -10.94 5.68 -30.48
CA THR A 206 -10.60 7.06 -30.84
C THR A 206 -9.10 7.19 -31.02
N ARG A 207 -8.69 7.69 -32.18
CA ARG A 207 -7.31 8.08 -32.48
C ARG A 207 -7.06 9.51 -32.04
N LEU A 208 -5.99 9.74 -31.30
CA LEU A 208 -5.58 11.07 -30.82
C LEU A 208 -4.28 11.48 -31.50
N ASP A 209 -4.32 12.58 -32.28
CA ASP A 209 -3.18 13.10 -33.03
C ASP A 209 -2.76 14.50 -32.53
N GLY A 210 -1.56 14.95 -32.95
CA GLY A 210 -1.03 16.26 -32.55
C GLY A 210 -0.99 16.43 -31.04
N ASP A 211 -1.51 17.56 -30.57
CA ASP A 211 -1.57 17.91 -29.14
C ASP A 211 -2.54 17.03 -28.35
N MET A 212 -3.51 16.37 -29.01
CA MET A 212 -4.47 15.48 -28.34
C MET A 212 -3.81 14.21 -27.79
N LYS A 213 -2.61 13.86 -28.27
CA LYS A 213 -1.83 12.71 -27.76
C LYS A 213 -1.57 12.78 -26.26
N ARG A 214 -1.57 13.98 -25.66
CA ARG A 214 -1.43 14.18 -24.21
C ARG A 214 -2.53 13.48 -23.40
N TYR A 215 -3.73 13.36 -23.97
CA TYR A 215 -4.88 12.73 -23.32
C TYR A 215 -4.92 11.21 -23.52
N LEU A 216 -3.89 10.63 -24.13
CA LEU A 216 -3.73 9.20 -24.27
C LEU A 216 -2.83 8.69 -23.15
N HIS A 217 -3.32 7.75 -22.36
CA HIS A 217 -2.66 7.16 -21.21
C HIS A 217 -2.29 5.69 -21.48
N THR A 218 -1.39 5.15 -20.67
CA THR A 218 -1.05 3.73 -20.65
C THR A 218 -1.44 3.20 -19.27
N HIS A 219 -2.39 2.28 -19.24
CA HIS A 219 -2.99 1.69 -18.04
C HIS A 219 -2.42 0.29 -17.79
N HIS A 220 -2.08 -0.02 -16.54
CA HIS A 220 -1.69 -1.36 -16.11
C HIS A 220 -2.94 -2.15 -15.75
N MET A 221 -3.28 -3.18 -16.53
CA MET A 221 -4.52 -3.94 -16.37
C MET A 221 -4.58 -4.73 -15.06
N ASP A 222 -3.43 -5.15 -14.53
CA ASP A 222 -3.32 -5.82 -13.23
C ASP A 222 -3.18 -4.86 -12.04
N ALA A 223 -3.29 -3.55 -12.28
CA ALA A 223 -3.05 -2.49 -11.30
C ALA A 223 -1.66 -2.51 -10.63
N ASN A 224 -0.68 -3.27 -11.17
CA ASN A 224 0.70 -3.34 -10.67
C ASN A 224 1.64 -2.48 -11.54
N PRO A 225 2.07 -1.30 -11.07
CA PRO A 225 2.96 -0.39 -11.82
C PRO A 225 4.32 -1.00 -12.21
N GLY A 226 4.75 -2.07 -11.53
CA GLY A 226 6.00 -2.79 -11.80
C GLY A 226 5.90 -3.80 -12.94
N ASN A 227 4.69 -4.23 -13.31
CA ASN A 227 4.48 -5.19 -14.38
C ASN A 227 4.40 -4.49 -15.74
N ASN A 228 5.55 -4.35 -16.38
CA ASN A 228 5.69 -3.64 -17.66
C ASN A 228 5.61 -4.59 -18.87
N ASP A 229 5.13 -5.81 -18.69
CA ASP A 229 4.89 -6.71 -19.81
C ASP A 229 3.90 -6.07 -20.77
N GLN A 230 4.22 -6.08 -22.06
CA GLN A 230 3.38 -5.45 -23.08
C GLN A 230 1.93 -5.96 -23.05
N GLY A 231 1.74 -7.24 -22.72
CA GLY A 231 0.42 -7.85 -22.58
C GLY A 231 -0.36 -7.40 -21.34
N ASN A 232 0.28 -6.70 -20.40
CA ASN A 232 -0.34 -6.11 -19.21
C ASN A 232 -0.66 -4.62 -19.38
N LEU A 233 -0.13 -3.99 -20.43
CA LEU A 233 -0.28 -2.55 -20.68
C LEU A 233 -1.36 -2.29 -21.73
N LYS A 234 -2.26 -1.35 -21.43
CA LYS A 234 -3.37 -0.96 -22.30
C LYS A 234 -3.33 0.53 -22.58
N VAL A 235 -3.38 0.92 -23.85
CA VAL A 235 -3.43 2.31 -24.27
C VAL A 235 -4.88 2.78 -24.28
N VAL A 236 -5.23 3.79 -23.48
CA VAL A 236 -6.60 4.28 -23.30
C VAL A 236 -6.64 5.81 -23.34
N CYS A 237 -7.71 6.42 -23.83
CA CYS A 237 -7.91 7.86 -23.66
C CYS A 237 -8.26 8.18 -22.20
N ILE A 238 -8.07 9.43 -21.78
CA ILE A 238 -8.34 9.87 -20.41
C ILE A 238 -9.79 9.64 -19.99
N SER A 239 -10.74 9.69 -20.93
CA SER A 239 -12.15 9.39 -20.67
C SER A 239 -12.37 7.92 -20.32
N CYS A 240 -11.94 7.01 -21.19
CA CYS A 240 -12.00 5.56 -20.92
C CYS A 240 -11.18 5.17 -19.69
N HIS A 241 -10.04 5.83 -19.45
CA HIS A 241 -9.24 5.58 -18.27
C HIS A 241 -9.98 5.93 -16.97
N ALA A 242 -10.84 6.94 -16.97
CA ALA A 242 -11.64 7.31 -15.81
C ALA A 242 -12.77 6.31 -15.50
N GLU A 243 -13.15 5.49 -16.49
CA GLU A 243 -14.14 4.40 -16.33
C GLU A 243 -13.52 3.11 -15.79
N GLU A 244 -12.19 2.98 -15.81
CA GLU A 244 -11.48 1.83 -15.24
C GLU A 244 -11.68 1.76 -13.71
N PHE A 245 -11.67 0.54 -13.18
CA PHE A 245 -11.92 0.30 -11.75
C PHE A 245 -10.97 1.15 -10.87
N ASN A 246 -11.54 1.87 -9.90
CA ASN A 246 -10.83 2.76 -8.98
C ASN A 246 -10.16 4.02 -9.61
N HIS A 247 -10.51 4.38 -10.86
CA HIS A 247 -9.95 5.55 -11.56
C HIS A 247 -10.94 6.72 -11.72
N GLY A 248 -12.07 6.69 -11.01
CA GLY A 248 -13.10 7.75 -11.06
C GLY A 248 -12.62 9.14 -10.62
N HIS A 249 -11.53 9.23 -9.84
CA HIS A 249 -10.89 10.49 -9.46
C HIS A 249 -10.32 11.27 -10.66
N ILE A 250 -10.07 10.61 -11.80
CA ILE A 250 -9.60 11.27 -13.02
C ILE A 250 -10.63 12.28 -13.53
N ARG A 251 -11.92 12.05 -13.28
CA ARG A 251 -13.00 12.93 -13.75
C ARG A 251 -12.92 14.34 -13.18
N SER A 252 -12.26 14.55 -12.04
CA SER A 252 -12.05 15.88 -11.45
C SER A 252 -10.78 16.59 -11.94
N THR A 253 -9.99 15.97 -12.82
CA THR A 253 -8.75 16.59 -13.32
C THR A 253 -9.04 17.62 -14.42
N PRO A 254 -8.27 18.73 -14.50
CA PRO A 254 -8.41 19.71 -15.58
C PRO A 254 -8.27 19.10 -16.98
N ASP A 255 -7.39 18.11 -17.14
CA ASP A 255 -7.16 17.43 -18.41
C ASP A 255 -8.36 16.60 -18.85
N TYR A 256 -9.06 15.94 -17.92
CA TYR A 256 -10.29 15.21 -18.23
C TYR A 256 -11.40 16.17 -18.64
N ILE A 257 -11.64 17.23 -17.85
CA ILE A 257 -12.65 18.24 -18.16
C ILE A 257 -12.40 18.84 -19.55
N ARG A 258 -11.15 19.23 -19.82
CA ARG A 258 -10.77 19.79 -21.12
C ARG A 258 -10.93 18.79 -22.27
N PHE A 259 -10.57 17.53 -22.06
CA PHE A 259 -10.75 16.49 -23.06
C PHE A 259 -12.24 16.30 -23.38
N GLU A 260 -13.10 16.21 -22.37
CA GLU A 260 -14.55 16.10 -22.54
C GLU A 260 -15.15 17.33 -23.23
N GLU A 261 -14.71 18.54 -22.91
CA GLU A 261 -15.13 19.76 -23.63
C GLU A 261 -14.80 19.70 -25.12
N ILE A 262 -13.58 19.26 -25.47
CA ILE A 262 -13.13 19.13 -26.86
C ILE A 262 -13.94 18.05 -27.59
N MET A 263 -14.13 16.88 -26.96
CA MET A 263 -14.82 15.74 -27.56
C MET A 263 -16.32 15.98 -27.72
N ASN A 264 -16.93 16.77 -26.83
CA ASN A 264 -18.34 17.15 -26.89
C ASN A 264 -18.59 18.45 -27.70
N GLY A 265 -17.56 19.06 -28.29
CA GLY A 265 -17.68 20.23 -29.16
C GLY A 265 -17.95 21.57 -28.44
N ALA A 266 -17.62 21.67 -27.14
CA ALA A 266 -17.84 22.85 -26.31
C ALA A 266 -16.71 23.90 -26.38
N VAL A 267 -15.74 23.73 -27.29
CA VAL A 267 -14.62 24.67 -27.49
C VAL A 267 -14.59 25.11 -28.95
N ALA A 268 -15.08 26.32 -29.19
CA ALA A 268 -14.74 27.15 -30.35
C ALA A 268 -13.64 28.15 -29.94
#